data_AF-A0A1T1BC09-F1
#
_entry.id   AF-A0A1T1BC09-F1
#
_cell.length_a   1.000
_cell.length_b   1.000
_cell.length_c   1.000
_cell.angle_alpha   90.00
_cell.angle_beta   90.00
_cell.angle_gamma   90.00
#
_symmetry.space_group_name_H-M   'P 1'
#
loop_
_entity.id
_entity.type
_entity.pdbx_description
1 polymer ?
#
loop_
_entity_poly.entity_id
_entity_poly.type
_entity_poly.pdbx_seq_one_letter_code
_entity_poly.pdbx_strand_id
1 'polypeptide(L)'
;MRITHVLALSSLMTLAGFTQAPAQQTPTQTAPKVAVFKELRVISGVTVSPSGDLTFVGSDARVRRTDATGSEKWSFLTGDIGRAYPVVTPQGVTIAASYDDHVYALDPGGKLLWKTKLDGDIFATPALRPDGSVIVATAGGTVHALDAAGKTLWTFKVGAPVFSSPAVAADGTIYFGAQNSRMHALSPDGRLKWTYAAGSLVFSSPAIGADGSVYFGSSDRRLHALSPDGKPRWTHLTNLFVNASPIVTSGGLVVVGSYDGNVYAVNTTGELEWTYRAGAGIAGTAAELSDGSVIVPDLSGTVHAIGKAGQGLWQIRTGKKIDLGVSVSDQGSVYFVTDGGGLNILQKQRPLAVAPWPTFHATPTAWGRAHSEAELQAQAQVRRAAATAVISAPKPAPPVAVTPAPQPVTPRPTTPAPTTPAPRPTVPAPVTPAPATPAPVTPAPVTPAPVTPPQPARTPAQLAQDAAARARSADGQVFLPLTEAAGALGVGVQNVTVRTATLTLGADRVPVTVRTFGREVFVPLAALGDLPGTRARLDRGAVIFTRGTQEVRFPLSVAKLVPLQGKPEFLGPLQKS
;
A
#
# COMPACT_ATOMS: atom_id res chain seq x y z
N MET A 1 45.15 -60.65 -8.43
CA MET A 1 45.82 -59.88 -7.34
C MET A 1 45.66 -58.39 -7.63
N ARG A 2 45.85 -57.51 -6.63
CA ARG A 2 45.66 -56.03 -6.63
C ARG A 2 45.92 -55.32 -7.99
N ILE A 3 45.08 -54.40 -8.49
CA ILE A 3 44.82 -53.00 -8.03
C ILE A 3 46.13 -52.16 -8.11
N THR A 4 46.21 -50.94 -8.66
CA THR A 4 45.24 -49.96 -9.20
C THR A 4 45.56 -49.66 -10.71
N HIS A 5 45.20 -48.59 -11.46
CA HIS A 5 44.46 -47.31 -11.30
C HIS A 5 43.79 -46.94 -12.65
N VAL A 6 42.60 -46.31 -12.64
CA VAL A 6 42.08 -45.42 -13.71
C VAL A 6 41.29 -44.28 -13.03
N LEU A 7 41.44 -43.03 -13.50
CA LEU A 7 40.63 -41.91 -13.01
C LEU A 7 39.31 -41.77 -13.79
N ALA A 8 38.22 -41.54 -13.08
CA ALA A 8 37.00 -40.97 -13.61
C ALA A 8 36.45 -39.94 -12.61
N LEU A 9 36.22 -38.70 -13.04
CA LEU A 9 35.68 -37.65 -12.17
C LEU A 9 34.16 -37.78 -12.03
N SER A 10 33.69 -38.28 -10.89
CA SER A 10 32.27 -38.34 -10.54
C SER A 10 31.75 -36.97 -10.06
N SER A 11 31.50 -36.05 -10.98
CA SER A 11 30.82 -34.78 -10.67
C SER A 11 29.31 -34.95 -10.80
N LEU A 12 28.61 -35.26 -9.71
CA LEU A 12 27.15 -35.16 -9.66
C LEU A 12 26.74 -33.69 -9.73
N MET A 13 26.39 -33.19 -10.92
CA MET A 13 25.50 -32.04 -11.02
C MET A 13 24.07 -32.50 -10.73
N THR A 14 23.68 -32.44 -9.45
CA THR A 14 22.27 -32.44 -9.06
C THR A 14 21.59 -31.24 -9.72
N LEU A 15 20.54 -31.49 -10.53
CA LEU A 15 19.74 -30.41 -11.10
C LEU A 15 19.07 -29.63 -9.95
N ALA A 16 19.49 -28.39 -9.75
CA ALA A 16 18.99 -27.53 -8.69
C ALA A 16 17.55 -27.06 -8.97
N GLY A 17 16.59 -27.87 -8.53
CA GLY A 17 15.33 -27.38 -7.98
C GLY A 17 14.44 -26.52 -8.90
N PHE A 18 13.83 -27.15 -9.92
CA PHE A 18 12.42 -26.86 -10.18
C PHE A 18 11.57 -27.50 -9.08
N THR A 19 11.69 -27.00 -7.86
CA THR A 19 10.77 -27.33 -6.77
C THR A 19 9.38 -26.88 -7.18
N GLN A 20 8.36 -27.69 -6.87
CA GLN A 20 6.98 -27.22 -6.98
C GLN A 20 6.84 -25.98 -6.10
N ALA A 21 6.36 -24.87 -6.67
CA ALA A 21 6.13 -23.64 -5.91
C ALA A 21 5.25 -23.98 -4.70
N PRO A 22 5.70 -23.71 -3.46
CA PRO A 22 4.99 -24.16 -2.27
C PRO A 22 3.55 -23.66 -2.28
N ALA A 23 2.64 -24.53 -1.88
CA ALA A 23 1.23 -24.20 -1.73
C ALA A 23 1.08 -23.02 -0.77
N GLN A 24 0.11 -22.13 -1.04
CA GLN A 24 -0.20 -21.04 -0.13
C GLN A 24 -0.61 -21.63 1.22
N GLN A 25 0.17 -21.35 2.26
CA GLN A 25 0.03 -22.03 3.55
C GLN A 25 -1.33 -21.72 4.18
N THR A 26 -2.04 -22.78 4.59
CA THR A 26 -3.25 -22.64 5.41
C THR A 26 -2.89 -21.91 6.72
N PRO A 27 -3.55 -20.79 7.06
CA PRO A 27 -3.24 -20.06 8.28
C PRO A 27 -3.49 -20.90 9.53
N THR A 28 -2.56 -20.81 10.49
CA THR A 28 -2.55 -21.63 11.71
C THR A 28 -3.39 -21.06 12.86
N GLN A 29 -3.94 -19.85 12.72
CA GLN A 29 -4.69 -19.13 13.74
C GLN A 29 -5.97 -18.50 13.16
N THR A 30 -6.99 -18.33 14.02
CA THR A 30 -8.20 -17.56 13.68
C THR A 30 -7.85 -16.10 13.45
N ALA A 31 -8.23 -15.54 12.30
CA ALA A 31 -7.99 -14.13 11.98
C ALA A 31 -8.72 -13.19 12.96
N PRO A 32 -8.08 -12.11 13.44
CA PRO A 32 -8.74 -11.09 14.24
C PRO A 32 -9.75 -10.34 13.38
N LYS A 33 -10.82 -9.83 14.01
CA LYS A 33 -11.81 -8.99 13.33
C LYS A 33 -11.30 -7.55 13.23
N VAL A 34 -11.62 -6.87 12.12
CA VAL A 34 -11.56 -5.41 12.06
C VAL A 34 -12.53 -4.85 13.11
N ALA A 35 -11.99 -4.17 14.12
CA ALA A 35 -12.74 -3.69 15.27
C ALA A 35 -13.39 -2.33 15.01
N VAL A 36 -12.74 -1.51 14.18
CA VAL A 36 -13.26 -0.21 13.71
C VAL A 36 -12.92 -0.06 12.23
N PHE A 37 -13.88 0.42 11.45
CA PHE A 37 -13.72 0.88 10.09
C PHE A 37 -14.31 2.29 9.96
N LYS A 38 -13.58 3.22 9.34
CA LYS A 38 -14.07 4.58 9.02
C LYS A 38 -13.56 5.01 7.64
N GLU A 39 -14.45 5.47 6.76
CA GLU A 39 -14.06 6.13 5.51
C GLU A 39 -13.58 7.56 5.83
N LEU A 40 -12.27 7.73 6.00
CA LEU A 40 -11.63 9.01 6.39
C LEU A 40 -10.83 9.64 5.23
N ARG A 41 -11.07 9.18 3.99
CA ARG A 41 -10.44 9.65 2.75
C ARG A 41 -8.91 9.47 2.72
N VAL A 42 -8.35 8.59 3.55
CA VAL A 42 -6.91 8.46 3.80
C VAL A 42 -6.14 8.07 2.54
N ILE A 43 -5.05 8.77 2.21
CA ILE A 43 -4.22 8.50 1.02
C ILE A 43 -2.72 8.36 1.30
N SER A 44 -2.21 8.98 2.36
CA SER A 44 -0.93 8.62 2.97
C SER A 44 -1.09 7.36 3.82
N GLY A 45 0.00 6.83 4.36
CA GLY A 45 -0.13 5.99 5.55
C GLY A 45 -0.43 6.81 6.81
N VAL A 46 -0.52 6.11 7.94
CA VAL A 46 -1.09 6.63 9.19
C VAL A 46 -0.03 6.63 10.28
N THR A 47 0.56 7.79 10.54
CA THR A 47 1.47 7.95 11.68
C THR A 47 0.70 7.82 12.98
N VAL A 48 1.10 6.86 13.80
CA VAL A 48 0.64 6.73 15.18
C VAL A 48 1.61 7.50 16.07
N SER A 49 1.08 8.21 17.07
CA SER A 49 1.86 8.88 18.12
C SER A 49 1.84 8.10 19.44
N PRO A 50 2.68 8.43 20.45
CA PRO A 50 2.72 7.67 21.71
C PRO A 50 1.42 7.77 22.54
N SER A 51 0.59 8.80 22.34
CA SER A 51 -0.75 8.89 22.95
C SER A 51 -1.80 8.01 22.26
N GLY A 52 -1.46 7.39 21.12
CA GLY A 52 -2.38 6.70 20.24
C GLY A 52 -3.09 7.62 19.24
N ASP A 53 -2.82 8.93 19.21
CA ASP A 53 -3.38 9.81 18.17
C ASP A 53 -2.83 9.39 16.80
N LEU A 54 -3.70 9.43 15.78
CA LEU A 54 -3.35 9.09 14.40
C LEU A 54 -3.22 10.37 13.59
N THR A 55 -2.24 10.44 12.69
CA THR A 55 -2.00 11.60 11.82
C THR A 55 -1.78 11.15 10.37
N PHE A 56 -2.53 11.71 9.43
CA PHE A 56 -2.54 11.27 8.02
C PHE A 56 -3.01 12.38 7.06
N VAL A 57 -2.78 12.20 5.76
CA VAL A 57 -3.28 13.06 4.68
C VAL A 57 -4.51 12.41 4.03
N GLY A 58 -5.56 13.19 3.81
CA GLY A 58 -6.78 12.80 3.09
C GLY A 58 -6.81 13.28 1.63
N SER A 59 -7.60 12.62 0.78
CA SER A 59 -7.78 12.94 -0.66
C SER A 59 -8.45 14.29 -0.94
N ASP A 60 -8.86 15.01 0.10
CA ASP A 60 -9.36 16.38 0.08
C ASP A 60 -8.28 17.41 0.48
N ALA A 61 -7.00 17.08 0.26
CA ALA A 61 -5.82 17.89 0.59
C ALA A 61 -5.78 18.35 2.06
N ARG A 62 -6.25 17.50 2.99
CA ARG A 62 -6.21 17.80 4.43
C ARG A 62 -5.30 16.87 5.21
N VAL A 63 -4.34 17.44 5.92
CA VAL A 63 -3.67 16.78 7.04
C VAL A 63 -4.67 16.72 8.19
N ARG A 64 -4.89 15.54 8.75
CA ARG A 64 -5.80 15.30 9.88
C ARG A 64 -5.04 14.72 11.06
N ARG A 65 -5.46 15.10 12.27
CA ARG A 65 -5.13 14.37 13.49
C ARG A 65 -6.41 13.87 14.15
N THR A 66 -6.42 12.60 14.56
CA THR A 66 -7.57 11.94 15.18
C THR A 66 -7.21 11.30 16.51
N ASP A 67 -8.22 10.88 17.28
CA ASP A 67 -8.02 9.86 18.31
C ASP A 67 -7.65 8.48 17.71
N ALA A 68 -7.31 7.52 18.57
CA ALA A 68 -6.98 6.13 18.21
C ALA A 68 -8.14 5.34 17.56
N THR A 69 -9.34 5.92 17.46
CA THR A 69 -10.49 5.34 16.77
C THR A 69 -10.79 6.01 15.43
N GLY A 70 -10.04 7.06 15.06
CA GLY A 70 -10.30 7.87 13.87
C GLY A 70 -11.37 8.95 14.04
N SER A 71 -11.57 9.52 15.23
CA SER A 71 -12.41 10.72 15.44
C SER A 71 -11.56 11.99 15.33
N GLU A 72 -11.93 12.94 14.47
CA GLU A 72 -11.11 14.13 14.18
C GLU A 72 -10.94 15.04 15.41
N LYS A 73 -9.69 15.39 15.72
CA LYS A 73 -9.32 16.42 16.71
C LYS A 73 -9.10 17.77 16.01
N TRP A 74 -8.41 17.75 14.87
CA TRP A 74 -8.24 18.89 13.97
C TRP A 74 -7.93 18.42 12.55
N SER A 75 -8.12 19.33 11.58
CA SER A 75 -7.62 19.16 10.22
C SER A 75 -7.16 20.49 9.62
N PHE A 76 -6.10 20.44 8.81
CA PHE A 76 -5.44 21.57 8.16
C PHE A 76 -5.39 21.35 6.64
N LEU A 77 -5.61 22.39 5.84
CA LEU A 77 -5.66 22.33 4.37
C LEU A 77 -4.27 22.64 3.76
N THR A 78 -3.70 21.70 3.02
CA THR A 78 -2.54 21.92 2.15
C THR A 78 -2.99 22.41 0.76
N GLY A 79 -2.06 22.89 -0.07
CA GLY A 79 -2.37 23.33 -1.44
C GLY A 79 -2.68 22.18 -2.38
N ASP A 80 -2.02 21.04 -2.19
CA ASP A 80 -2.35 19.77 -2.86
C ASP A 80 -2.26 18.56 -1.89
N ILE A 81 -2.68 17.39 -2.36
CA ILE A 81 -2.52 16.11 -1.68
C ILE A 81 -1.05 15.67 -1.58
N GLY A 82 -0.79 14.64 -0.77
CA GLY A 82 0.51 13.97 -0.67
C GLY A 82 0.34 12.57 -0.10
N ARG A 83 1.20 11.61 -0.49
CA ARG A 83 1.22 10.25 0.07
C ARG A 83 2.29 10.02 1.14
N ALA A 84 3.19 10.99 1.35
CA ALA A 84 4.12 11.02 2.47
C ALA A 84 3.38 10.87 3.82
N TYR A 85 3.95 10.12 4.76
CA TYR A 85 3.37 9.94 6.09
C TYR A 85 3.67 11.21 6.91
N PRO A 86 2.69 11.88 7.55
CA PRO A 86 2.99 13.04 8.40
C PRO A 86 3.81 12.63 9.61
N VAL A 87 4.98 13.24 9.83
CA VAL A 87 5.85 12.93 10.98
C VAL A 87 5.39 13.73 12.20
N VAL A 88 5.39 13.13 13.38
CA VAL A 88 5.03 13.80 14.63
C VAL A 88 6.28 13.91 15.52
N THR A 89 6.69 15.13 15.87
CA THR A 89 7.85 15.34 16.76
C THR A 89 7.52 14.98 18.21
N PRO A 90 8.51 14.83 19.11
CA PRO A 90 8.28 14.60 20.54
C PRO A 90 7.43 15.69 21.22
N GLN A 91 7.50 16.91 20.71
CA GLN A 91 6.73 18.07 21.16
C GLN A 91 5.31 18.09 20.58
N GLY A 92 4.93 17.07 19.79
CA GLY A 92 3.61 16.91 19.18
C GLY A 92 3.38 17.70 17.89
N VAL A 93 4.41 18.39 17.37
CA VAL A 93 4.35 19.13 16.09
C VAL A 93 4.22 18.14 14.94
N THR A 94 3.32 18.39 14.00
CA THR A 94 3.14 17.59 12.79
C THR A 94 3.90 18.22 11.62
N ILE A 95 4.89 17.50 11.07
CA ILE A 95 5.56 17.83 9.82
C ILE A 95 4.88 17.04 8.69
N ALA A 96 4.29 17.74 7.73
CA ALA A 96 3.62 17.15 6.58
C ALA A 96 4.25 17.62 5.26
N ALA A 97 4.14 16.78 4.23
CA ALA A 97 4.70 17.01 2.91
C ALA A 97 3.58 16.87 1.84
N SER A 98 3.62 17.71 0.82
CA SER A 98 2.61 17.81 -0.24
C SER A 98 3.24 17.82 -1.63
N TYR A 99 2.43 17.57 -2.66
CA TYR A 99 2.78 17.76 -4.07
C TYR A 99 2.73 19.23 -4.52
N ASP A 100 2.29 20.17 -3.67
CA ASP A 100 2.36 21.64 -3.93
C ASP A 100 3.79 22.25 -3.75
N ASP A 101 4.80 21.39 -3.73
CA ASP A 101 6.21 21.61 -3.36
C ASP A 101 6.46 22.07 -1.90
N HIS A 102 5.48 22.12 -0.99
CA HIS A 102 5.71 22.59 0.38
C HIS A 102 5.84 21.49 1.43
N VAL A 103 6.74 21.75 2.37
CA VAL A 103 6.74 21.17 3.72
C VAL A 103 5.95 22.09 4.64
N TYR A 104 5.10 21.52 5.46
CA TYR A 104 4.27 22.20 6.45
C TYR A 104 4.64 21.74 7.87
N ALA A 105 4.76 22.67 8.82
CA ALA A 105 4.78 22.35 10.23
C ALA A 105 3.54 22.90 10.93
N LEU A 106 2.81 22.03 11.63
CA LEU A 106 1.61 22.33 12.39
C LEU A 106 1.87 22.09 13.87
N ASP A 107 1.39 22.97 14.74
CA ASP A 107 1.45 22.76 16.19
C ASP A 107 0.56 21.58 16.64
N PRO A 108 0.63 21.13 17.91
CA PRO A 108 -0.19 20.02 18.39
C PRO A 108 -1.71 20.23 18.24
N GLY A 109 -2.17 21.48 18.07
CA GLY A 109 -3.56 21.86 17.82
C GLY A 109 -3.91 22.04 16.33
N GLY A 110 -2.97 21.81 15.41
CA GLY A 110 -3.18 21.88 13.97
C GLY A 110 -2.99 23.26 13.34
N LYS A 111 -2.51 24.25 14.11
CA LYS A 111 -2.23 25.60 13.59
C LYS A 111 -0.87 25.62 12.87
N LEU A 112 -0.81 26.30 11.73
CA LEU A 112 0.44 26.50 11.00
C LEU A 112 1.49 27.24 11.84
N LEU A 113 2.67 26.62 12.00
CA LEU A 113 3.88 27.24 12.54
C LEU A 113 4.71 27.86 11.41
N TRP A 114 5.01 27.05 10.39
CA TRP A 114 5.72 27.48 9.18
C TRP A 114 5.34 26.61 7.98
N LYS A 115 5.59 27.13 6.78
CA LYS A 115 5.62 26.35 5.54
C LYS A 115 6.82 26.77 4.69
N THR A 116 7.45 25.82 4.02
CA THR A 116 8.66 26.03 3.20
C THR A 116 8.45 25.39 1.85
N LYS A 117 8.50 26.20 0.78
CA LYS A 117 8.42 25.71 -0.60
C LYS A 117 9.81 25.24 -1.06
N LEU A 118 9.86 24.07 -1.70
CA LEU A 118 11.05 23.47 -2.29
C LEU A 118 10.95 23.47 -3.83
N ASP A 119 11.71 22.59 -4.47
CA ASP A 119 11.97 22.53 -5.93
C ASP A 119 11.13 21.51 -6.71
N GLY A 120 10.17 20.85 -6.06
CA GLY A 120 9.27 19.88 -6.69
C GLY A 120 8.48 19.06 -5.66
N ASP A 121 7.52 18.26 -6.16
CA ASP A 121 6.60 17.43 -5.38
C ASP A 121 7.31 16.61 -4.29
N ILE A 122 6.72 16.53 -3.10
CA ILE A 122 7.32 15.83 -1.96
C ILE A 122 6.60 14.50 -1.68
N PHE A 123 6.99 13.48 -2.44
CA PHE A 123 6.53 12.09 -2.29
C PHE A 123 7.18 11.37 -1.11
N ALA A 124 8.46 11.66 -0.86
CA ALA A 124 9.23 11.09 0.23
C ALA A 124 8.69 11.59 1.58
N THR A 125 8.64 10.71 2.58
CA THR A 125 8.37 11.14 3.96
C THR A 125 9.59 11.86 4.52
N PRO A 126 9.44 13.05 5.14
CA PRO A 126 10.54 13.71 5.83
C PRO A 126 11.16 12.84 6.94
N ALA A 127 12.46 12.98 7.20
CA ALA A 127 13.15 12.25 8.25
C ALA A 127 13.59 13.20 9.38
N LEU A 128 13.01 13.02 10.57
CA LEU A 128 13.32 13.84 11.75
C LEU A 128 14.68 13.46 12.36
N ARG A 129 15.52 14.48 12.60
CA ARG A 129 16.84 14.35 13.24
C ARG A 129 16.77 14.66 14.75
N PRO A 130 17.78 14.25 15.56
CA PRO A 130 17.78 14.48 17.01
C PRO A 130 17.72 15.96 17.43
N ASP A 131 18.21 16.86 16.58
CA ASP A 131 18.23 18.32 16.77
C ASP A 131 16.89 19.01 16.47
N GLY A 132 15.85 18.25 16.09
CA GLY A 132 14.53 18.78 15.71
C GLY A 132 14.45 19.30 14.27
N SER A 133 15.54 19.24 13.49
CA SER A 133 15.53 19.53 12.05
C SER A 133 15.04 18.32 11.25
N VAL A 134 14.60 18.55 10.01
CA VAL A 134 14.06 17.50 9.12
C VAL A 134 14.82 17.42 7.80
N ILE A 135 15.09 16.19 7.36
CA ILE A 135 15.59 15.91 6.02
C ILE A 135 14.40 15.68 5.08
N VAL A 136 14.41 16.31 3.91
CA VAL A 136 13.30 16.28 2.94
C VAL A 136 13.86 16.02 1.55
N ALA A 137 13.24 15.14 0.78
CA ALA A 137 13.68 14.75 -0.54
C ALA A 137 12.57 14.96 -1.58
N THR A 138 12.92 15.46 -2.77
CA THR A 138 11.94 16.01 -3.73
C THR A 138 11.95 15.31 -5.08
N ALA A 139 10.83 15.40 -5.81
CA ALA A 139 10.75 15.02 -7.22
C ALA A 139 11.62 15.92 -8.12
N GLY A 140 11.91 17.16 -7.69
CA GLY A 140 12.89 18.07 -8.34
C GLY A 140 14.32 17.52 -8.36
N GLY A 141 14.61 16.49 -7.55
CA GLY A 141 15.88 15.78 -7.56
C GLY A 141 16.94 16.41 -6.65
N THR A 142 16.51 16.98 -5.52
CA THR A 142 17.37 17.44 -4.45
C THR A 142 16.96 16.83 -3.09
N VAL A 143 17.84 16.97 -2.11
CA VAL A 143 17.59 16.65 -0.70
C VAL A 143 18.00 17.85 0.12
N HIS A 144 17.14 18.27 1.05
CA HIS A 144 17.32 19.44 1.91
C HIS A 144 17.37 19.03 3.38
N ALA A 145 18.10 19.78 4.20
CA ALA A 145 17.84 19.84 5.63
C ALA A 145 17.14 21.16 5.95
N LEU A 146 15.99 21.12 6.62
CA LEU A 146 15.28 22.28 7.15
C LEU A 146 15.37 22.29 8.68
N ASP A 147 15.69 23.43 9.29
CA ASP A 147 15.70 23.58 10.74
C ASP A 147 14.29 23.52 11.35
N ALA A 148 14.20 23.57 12.68
CA ALA A 148 12.93 23.53 13.41
C ALA A 148 12.00 24.74 13.12
N ALA A 149 12.49 25.79 12.46
CA ALA A 149 11.73 26.94 11.97
C ALA A 149 11.45 26.88 10.45
N GLY A 150 11.80 25.76 9.80
CA GLY A 150 11.56 25.52 8.37
C GLY A 150 12.60 26.10 7.43
N LYS A 151 13.66 26.75 7.94
CA LYS A 151 14.69 27.38 7.11
C LYS A 151 15.69 26.33 6.62
N THR A 152 16.03 26.38 5.34
CA THR A 152 17.05 25.51 4.74
C THR A 152 18.43 25.72 5.39
N LEU A 153 18.98 24.66 5.96
CA LEU A 153 20.34 24.57 6.48
C LEU A 153 21.33 24.23 5.35
N TRP A 154 20.95 23.29 4.48
CA TRP A 154 21.69 22.91 3.28
C TRP A 154 20.78 22.24 2.25
N THR A 155 21.24 22.21 0.99
CA THR A 155 20.61 21.49 -0.13
C THR A 155 21.68 20.69 -0.87
N PHE A 156 21.42 19.42 -1.14
CA PHE A 156 22.24 18.53 -1.96
C PHE A 156 21.51 18.22 -3.28
N LYS A 157 22.18 18.38 -4.43
CA LYS A 157 21.61 18.10 -5.75
C LYS A 157 21.92 16.68 -6.20
N VAL A 158 20.89 15.84 -6.29
CA VAL A 158 20.97 14.44 -6.75
C VAL A 158 20.91 14.36 -8.28
N GLY A 159 20.17 15.28 -8.92
CA GLY A 159 20.02 15.34 -10.38
C GLY A 159 19.05 14.31 -10.96
N ALA A 160 18.32 13.58 -10.11
CA ALA A 160 17.20 12.71 -10.49
C ALA A 160 16.19 12.64 -9.34
N PRO A 161 14.88 12.44 -9.62
CA PRO A 161 13.83 12.41 -8.60
C PRO A 161 14.10 11.45 -7.44
N VAL A 162 13.80 11.89 -6.22
CA VAL A 162 14.02 11.13 -4.99
C VAL A 162 12.67 10.76 -4.36
N PHE A 163 12.20 9.55 -4.68
CA PHE A 163 10.92 9.02 -4.17
C PHE A 163 11.07 8.18 -2.90
N SER A 164 12.27 7.67 -2.60
CA SER A 164 12.52 6.96 -1.35
C SER A 164 12.56 7.95 -0.18
N SER A 165 12.08 7.52 0.99
CA SER A 165 12.11 8.35 2.19
C SER A 165 13.49 8.24 2.84
N PRO A 166 14.17 9.36 3.19
CA PRO A 166 15.49 9.31 3.80
C PRO A 166 15.48 8.54 5.14
N ALA A 167 16.59 7.86 5.44
CA ALA A 167 16.83 7.26 6.75
C ALA A 167 18.09 7.86 7.39
N VAL A 168 18.00 8.26 8.67
CA VAL A 168 19.10 8.89 9.39
C VAL A 168 19.73 7.91 10.38
N ALA A 169 21.03 7.67 10.26
CA ALA A 169 21.80 6.80 11.14
C ALA A 169 22.14 7.48 12.49
N ALA A 170 22.70 6.72 13.43
CA ALA A 170 23.04 7.22 14.77
C ALA A 170 24.18 8.26 14.75
N ASP A 171 25.08 8.18 13.77
CA ASP A 171 26.10 9.20 13.48
C ASP A 171 25.56 10.40 12.68
N GLY A 172 24.25 10.43 12.41
CA GLY A 172 23.58 11.42 11.59
C GLY A 172 23.80 11.27 10.08
N THR A 173 24.41 10.17 9.60
CA THR A 173 24.47 9.86 8.16
C THR A 173 23.09 9.68 7.56
N ILE A 174 22.88 10.21 6.36
CA ILE A 174 21.58 10.24 5.70
C ILE A 174 21.63 9.35 4.46
N TYR A 175 20.82 8.30 4.43
CA TYR A 175 20.72 7.36 3.30
C TYR A 175 19.44 7.56 2.49
N PHE A 176 19.53 7.52 1.16
CA PHE A 176 18.36 7.52 0.26
C PHE A 176 18.66 6.93 -1.13
N GLY A 177 17.67 6.24 -1.69
CA GLY A 177 17.63 5.82 -3.09
C GLY A 177 16.98 6.86 -4.01
N ALA A 178 17.45 6.95 -5.26
CA ALA A 178 16.87 7.85 -6.27
C ALA A 178 16.73 7.19 -7.66
N GLN A 179 16.05 7.88 -8.57
CA GLN A 179 15.82 7.40 -9.95
C GLN A 179 17.07 7.40 -10.85
N ASN A 180 18.22 7.90 -10.39
CA ASN A 180 19.52 7.70 -11.06
C ASN A 180 20.07 6.26 -10.89
N SER A 181 19.27 5.33 -10.33
CA SER A 181 19.65 3.94 -10.00
C SER A 181 20.75 3.83 -8.94
N ARG A 182 20.82 4.79 -8.00
CA ARG A 182 21.83 4.80 -6.94
C ARG A 182 21.21 4.91 -5.54
N MET A 183 21.86 4.25 -4.59
CA MET A 183 21.76 4.55 -3.15
C MET A 183 22.86 5.58 -2.81
N HIS A 184 22.53 6.58 -2.01
CA HIS A 184 23.41 7.68 -1.62
C HIS A 184 23.60 7.70 -0.11
N ALA A 185 24.75 8.21 0.34
CA ALA A 185 24.99 8.55 1.74
C ALA A 185 25.51 9.99 1.85
N LEU A 186 24.84 10.83 2.62
CA LEU A 186 25.32 12.17 2.99
C LEU A 186 25.74 12.21 4.46
N SER A 187 26.71 13.05 4.80
CA SER A 187 27.01 13.43 6.18
C SER A 187 25.95 14.41 6.73
N PRO A 188 25.91 14.67 8.06
CA PRO A 188 24.90 15.53 8.68
C PRO A 188 24.84 16.98 8.13
N ASP A 189 25.93 17.43 7.51
CA ASP A 189 26.12 18.73 6.86
C ASP A 189 25.82 18.72 5.35
N GLY A 190 25.24 17.64 4.82
CA GLY A 190 24.78 17.52 3.43
C GLY A 190 25.85 17.19 2.40
N ARG A 191 27.11 16.96 2.82
CA ARG A 191 28.20 16.56 1.92
C ARG A 191 28.07 15.08 1.54
N LEU A 192 28.50 14.72 0.34
CA LEU A 192 28.46 13.33 -0.14
C LEU A 192 29.53 12.46 0.52
N LYS A 193 29.13 11.41 1.25
CA LYS A 193 30.04 10.36 1.76
C LYS A 193 30.33 9.33 0.69
N TRP A 194 29.29 8.77 0.06
CA TRP A 194 29.43 7.77 -1.03
C TRP A 194 28.14 7.64 -1.86
N THR A 195 28.25 6.97 -3.02
CA THR A 195 27.09 6.43 -3.75
C THR A 195 27.35 5.02 -4.26
N TYR A 196 26.36 4.15 -4.16
CA TYR A 196 26.37 2.78 -4.68
C TYR A 196 25.42 2.67 -5.88
N ALA A 197 25.86 2.01 -6.96
CA ALA A 197 25.04 1.78 -8.14
C ALA A 197 24.27 0.46 -8.03
N ALA A 198 22.94 0.52 -7.98
CA ALA A 198 22.08 -0.65 -8.15
C ALA A 198 21.88 -0.94 -9.65
N GLY A 199 21.27 -2.08 -10.00
CA GLY A 199 20.98 -2.40 -11.40
C GLY A 199 19.80 -1.62 -12.02
N SER A 200 19.07 -0.82 -11.22
CA SER A 200 17.87 -0.08 -11.64
C SER A 200 17.42 0.91 -10.56
N LEU A 201 16.29 1.57 -10.78
CA LEU A 201 15.66 2.55 -9.90
C LEU A 201 15.58 2.07 -8.44
N VAL A 202 15.80 2.98 -7.49
CA VAL A 202 15.75 2.69 -6.04
C VAL A 202 14.61 3.51 -5.42
N PHE A 203 13.40 2.95 -5.44
CA PHE A 203 12.21 3.50 -4.78
C PHE A 203 12.11 3.13 -3.29
N SER A 204 12.68 1.97 -2.93
CA SER A 204 12.68 1.43 -1.57
C SER A 204 13.38 2.38 -0.60
N SER A 205 12.76 2.69 0.54
CA SER A 205 13.39 3.48 1.60
C SER A 205 14.37 2.60 2.36
N PRO A 206 15.62 3.04 2.59
CA PRO A 206 16.63 2.20 3.24
C PRO A 206 16.26 1.87 4.70
N ALA A 207 16.38 0.60 5.06
CA ALA A 207 16.52 0.19 6.46
C ALA A 207 18.00 0.15 6.83
N ILE A 208 18.29 0.35 8.11
CA ILE A 208 19.66 0.34 8.66
C ILE A 208 19.74 -0.81 9.67
N GLY A 209 20.91 -1.44 9.82
CA GLY A 209 21.19 -2.51 10.79
C GLY A 209 21.81 -1.97 12.09
N ALA A 210 21.82 -2.77 13.16
CA ALA A 210 22.44 -2.40 14.43
C ALA A 210 23.97 -2.15 14.33
N ASP A 211 24.60 -2.74 13.33
CA ASP A 211 26.00 -2.51 12.92
C ASP A 211 26.16 -1.40 11.85
N GLY A 212 25.07 -0.67 11.55
CA GLY A 212 25.01 0.36 10.52
C GLY A 212 24.91 -0.15 9.08
N SER A 213 24.75 -1.45 8.83
CA SER A 213 24.55 -1.98 7.48
C SER A 213 23.30 -1.36 6.82
N VAL A 214 23.32 -1.08 5.51
CA VAL A 214 22.20 -0.43 4.80
C VAL A 214 21.52 -1.44 3.88
N TYR A 215 20.22 -1.63 4.05
CA TYR A 215 19.40 -2.59 3.31
C TYR A 215 18.34 -1.86 2.49
N PHE A 216 18.20 -2.20 1.20
CA PHE A 216 17.19 -1.59 0.33
C PHE A 216 16.80 -2.49 -0.85
N GLY A 217 15.56 -2.37 -1.31
CA GLY A 217 15.10 -2.97 -2.55
C GLY A 217 15.40 -2.11 -3.78
N SER A 218 15.56 -2.74 -4.94
CA SER A 218 15.63 -2.04 -6.23
C SER A 218 14.73 -2.69 -7.27
N SER A 219 14.36 -1.89 -8.29
CA SER A 219 13.66 -2.38 -9.47
C SER A 219 14.51 -3.31 -10.36
N ASP A 220 15.76 -3.60 -9.98
CA ASP A 220 16.61 -4.62 -10.59
C ASP A 220 16.28 -6.06 -10.13
N ARG A 221 15.26 -6.19 -9.26
CA ARG A 221 14.77 -7.43 -8.63
C ARG A 221 15.73 -7.99 -7.59
N ARG A 222 16.38 -7.10 -6.82
CA ARG A 222 17.19 -7.50 -5.67
C ARG A 222 16.85 -6.72 -4.41
N LEU A 223 16.98 -7.39 -3.28
CA LEU A 223 17.33 -6.80 -2.00
C LEU A 223 18.85 -6.67 -1.95
N HIS A 224 19.36 -5.46 -1.70
CA HIS A 224 20.78 -5.15 -1.59
C HIS A 224 21.15 -4.92 -0.13
N ALA A 225 22.36 -5.31 0.28
CA ALA A 225 22.95 -5.01 1.58
C ALA A 225 24.34 -4.38 1.42
N LEU A 226 24.55 -3.22 2.03
CA LEU A 226 25.83 -2.49 2.05
C LEU A 226 26.36 -2.36 3.48
N SER A 227 27.67 -2.16 3.64
CA SER A 227 28.27 -1.65 4.87
C SER A 227 28.08 -0.12 5.02
N PRO A 228 28.34 0.46 6.22
CA PRO A 228 28.25 1.91 6.44
C PRO A 228 29.11 2.79 5.51
N ASP A 229 30.17 2.22 4.93
CA ASP A 229 31.08 2.86 3.96
C ASP A 229 30.71 2.56 2.49
N GLY A 230 29.52 1.98 2.24
CA GLY A 230 28.93 1.84 0.90
C GLY A 230 29.41 0.66 0.09
N LYS A 231 30.25 -0.23 0.65
CA LYS A 231 30.70 -1.46 -0.03
C LYS A 231 29.57 -2.50 -0.02
N PRO A 232 29.37 -3.25 -1.12
CA PRO A 232 28.42 -4.36 -1.13
C PRO A 232 28.85 -5.46 -0.17
N ARG A 233 27.90 -5.96 0.62
CA ARG A 233 28.04 -7.19 1.42
C ARG A 233 27.42 -8.37 0.70
N TRP A 234 26.15 -8.24 0.31
CA TRP A 234 25.40 -9.27 -0.42
C TRP A 234 24.23 -8.69 -1.20
N THR A 235 23.65 -9.48 -2.10
CA THR A 235 22.36 -9.19 -2.73
C THR A 235 21.52 -10.46 -2.84
N HIS A 236 20.23 -10.39 -2.49
CA HIS A 236 19.28 -11.49 -2.67
C HIS A 236 18.38 -11.24 -3.88
N LEU A 237 18.24 -12.22 -4.78
CA LEU A 237 17.48 -12.11 -6.04
C LEU A 237 16.01 -12.52 -5.85
N THR A 238 15.09 -11.62 -6.18
CA THR A 238 13.64 -11.87 -6.21
C THR A 238 13.16 -12.10 -7.66
N ASN A 239 11.93 -12.56 -7.84
CA ASN A 239 11.39 -12.85 -9.18
C ASN A 239 10.89 -11.58 -9.90
N LEU A 240 10.39 -10.60 -9.15
CA LEU A 240 10.04 -9.25 -9.62
C LEU A 240 10.67 -8.16 -8.75
N PHE A 241 10.38 -6.89 -9.05
CA PHE A 241 11.00 -5.72 -8.44
C PHE A 241 10.67 -5.54 -6.96
N VAL A 242 11.65 -5.06 -6.19
CA VAL A 242 11.57 -4.82 -4.75
C VAL A 242 11.40 -3.33 -4.50
N ASN A 243 10.19 -2.82 -4.65
CA ASN A 243 9.90 -1.40 -4.41
C ASN A 243 9.42 -1.12 -2.97
N ALA A 244 8.95 -2.15 -2.23
CA ALA A 244 8.66 -2.02 -0.80
C ALA A 244 9.93 -1.70 0.00
N SER A 245 9.79 -1.03 1.14
CA SER A 245 10.93 -0.78 2.04
C SER A 245 11.15 -2.03 2.91
N PRO A 246 12.39 -2.54 3.08
CA PRO A 246 12.68 -3.61 4.03
C PRO A 246 12.50 -3.14 5.47
N ILE A 247 12.36 -4.07 6.41
CA ILE A 247 12.55 -3.84 7.85
C ILE A 247 13.66 -4.75 8.38
N VAL A 248 14.36 -4.31 9.43
CA VAL A 248 15.24 -5.19 10.21
C VAL A 248 14.49 -5.57 11.47
N THR A 249 14.28 -6.87 11.72
CA THR A 249 13.53 -7.35 12.87
C THR A 249 14.36 -7.38 14.16
N SER A 250 13.67 -7.52 15.29
CA SER A 250 14.26 -7.76 16.62
C SER A 250 15.09 -9.06 16.67
N GLY A 251 14.84 -10.01 15.75
CA GLY A 251 15.63 -11.22 15.55
C GLY A 251 16.78 -11.10 14.54
N GLY A 252 17.04 -9.89 13.99
CA GLY A 252 18.13 -9.67 13.03
C GLY A 252 17.83 -10.09 11.59
N LEU A 253 16.56 -10.35 11.23
CA LEU A 253 16.18 -10.67 9.85
C LEU A 253 15.83 -9.41 9.07
N VAL A 254 16.34 -9.31 7.84
CA VAL A 254 15.94 -8.32 6.85
C VAL A 254 14.71 -8.86 6.12
N VAL A 255 13.53 -8.30 6.40
CA VAL A 255 12.26 -8.76 5.84
C VAL A 255 11.73 -7.76 4.82
N VAL A 256 11.41 -8.21 3.60
CA VAL A 256 10.96 -7.35 2.50
C VAL A 256 9.89 -8.00 1.63
N GLY A 257 8.96 -7.19 1.11
CA GLY A 257 7.97 -7.60 0.12
C GLY A 257 8.45 -7.41 -1.32
N SER A 258 8.05 -8.32 -2.21
CA SER A 258 8.32 -8.25 -3.66
C SER A 258 7.02 -8.18 -4.47
N TYR A 259 7.09 -7.59 -5.67
CA TYR A 259 5.97 -7.58 -6.62
C TYR A 259 5.66 -8.96 -7.25
N ASP A 260 6.47 -9.98 -7.00
CA ASP A 260 6.15 -11.39 -7.32
C ASP A 260 5.17 -12.05 -6.33
N GLY A 261 4.75 -11.30 -5.30
CA GLY A 261 3.76 -11.72 -4.32
C GLY A 261 4.30 -12.60 -3.21
N ASN A 262 5.61 -12.54 -2.97
CA ASN A 262 6.26 -13.17 -1.83
C ASN A 262 6.88 -12.12 -0.89
N VAL A 263 6.94 -12.49 0.38
CA VAL A 263 7.75 -11.86 1.43
C VAL A 263 8.99 -12.71 1.60
N TYR A 264 10.15 -12.07 1.59
CA TYR A 264 11.45 -12.71 1.80
C TYR A 264 12.00 -12.29 3.15
N ALA A 265 12.55 -13.22 3.92
CA ALA A 265 13.34 -12.95 5.12
C ALA A 265 14.76 -13.48 4.93
N VAL A 266 15.72 -12.56 4.96
CA VAL A 266 17.14 -12.82 4.73
C VAL A 266 17.89 -12.46 6.00
N ASN A 267 18.82 -13.30 6.45
CA ASN A 267 19.63 -13.02 7.63
C ASN A 267 20.75 -11.99 7.33
N THR A 268 21.58 -11.65 8.31
CA THR A 268 22.63 -10.63 8.14
C THR A 268 23.78 -11.06 7.22
N THR A 269 23.99 -12.36 7.00
CA THR A 269 24.99 -12.90 6.06
C THR A 269 24.50 -12.94 4.60
N GLY A 270 23.18 -12.84 4.37
CA GLY A 270 22.58 -12.83 3.04
C GLY A 270 21.89 -14.14 2.64
N GLU A 271 21.78 -15.08 3.58
CA GLU A 271 21.13 -16.37 3.38
C GLU A 271 19.61 -16.25 3.61
N LEU A 272 18.84 -17.02 2.84
CA LEU A 272 17.38 -17.00 2.87
C LEU A 272 16.87 -17.90 4.01
N GLU A 273 16.32 -17.30 5.05
CA GLU A 273 15.74 -18.02 6.19
C GLU A 273 14.35 -18.55 5.85
N TRP A 274 13.51 -17.72 5.21
CA TRP A 274 12.20 -18.13 4.71
C TRP A 274 11.62 -17.23 3.61
N THR A 275 10.71 -17.82 2.83
CA THR A 275 9.85 -17.11 1.88
C THR A 275 8.38 -17.42 2.20
N TYR A 276 7.56 -16.39 2.40
CA TYR A 276 6.11 -16.52 2.57
C TYR A 276 5.37 -16.02 1.33
N ARG A 277 4.44 -16.83 0.81
CA ARG A 277 3.66 -16.51 -0.39
C ARG A 277 2.35 -15.81 -0.03
N ALA A 278 2.32 -14.48 -0.16
CA ALA A 278 1.11 -13.68 0.06
C ALA A 278 0.05 -13.95 -1.02
N GLY A 279 0.45 -13.92 -2.29
CA GLY A 279 -0.40 -14.25 -3.44
C GLY A 279 -0.52 -13.13 -4.47
N ALA A 280 -0.57 -11.87 -4.05
CA ALA A 280 -0.39 -10.70 -4.92
C ALA A 280 0.83 -9.87 -4.52
N GLY A 281 1.32 -9.04 -5.44
CA GLY A 281 2.53 -8.22 -5.24
C GLY A 281 2.46 -7.32 -4.01
N ILE A 282 3.63 -7.06 -3.40
CA ILE A 282 3.71 -6.33 -2.13
C ILE A 282 4.44 -5.00 -2.35
N ALA A 283 3.71 -3.91 -2.14
CA ALA A 283 4.22 -2.53 -2.21
C ALA A 283 4.37 -1.90 -0.82
N GLY A 284 3.47 -2.25 0.11
CA GLY A 284 3.47 -1.73 1.47
C GLY A 284 4.61 -2.30 2.31
N THR A 285 5.20 -1.46 3.15
CA THR A 285 6.20 -1.87 4.14
C THR A 285 5.56 -2.69 5.26
N ALA A 286 6.24 -3.75 5.68
CA ALA A 286 5.81 -4.61 6.78
C ALA A 286 6.06 -3.98 8.15
N ALA A 287 5.43 -4.51 9.21
CA ALA A 287 5.73 -4.17 10.61
C ALA A 287 5.89 -5.44 11.45
N GLU A 288 6.90 -5.46 12.32
CA GLU A 288 7.09 -6.55 13.30
C GLU A 288 6.36 -6.22 14.61
N LEU A 289 5.66 -7.19 15.17
CA LEU A 289 4.97 -7.11 16.46
C LEU A 289 5.82 -7.66 17.61
N SER A 290 5.47 -7.37 18.86
CA SER A 290 6.30 -7.67 20.03
C SER A 290 6.48 -9.16 20.37
N ASP A 291 5.78 -10.08 19.69
CA ASP A 291 6.06 -11.53 19.72
C ASP A 291 6.97 -12.00 18.57
N GLY A 292 7.36 -11.06 17.69
CA GLY A 292 8.12 -11.22 16.45
C GLY A 292 7.34 -11.87 15.31
N SER A 293 6.00 -11.77 15.32
CA SER A 293 5.21 -11.93 14.10
C SER A 293 5.33 -10.69 13.20
N VAL A 294 5.28 -10.88 11.89
CA VAL A 294 5.35 -9.81 10.88
C VAL A 294 3.98 -9.62 10.25
N ILE A 295 3.47 -8.39 10.25
CA ILE A 295 2.24 -8.00 9.56
C ILE A 295 2.59 -7.29 8.26
N VAL A 296 1.97 -7.70 7.16
CA VAL A 296 2.24 -7.14 5.82
C VAL A 296 0.99 -7.19 4.93
N PRO A 297 0.65 -6.13 4.20
CA PRO A 297 -0.46 -6.11 3.27
C PRO A 297 -0.02 -6.39 1.82
N ASP A 298 -0.88 -7.00 1.03
CA ASP A 298 -0.68 -7.19 -0.41
C ASP A 298 -1.60 -6.33 -1.28
N LEU A 299 -1.24 -6.18 -2.56
CA LEU A 299 -1.99 -5.38 -3.53
C LEU A 299 -3.39 -5.96 -3.88
N SER A 300 -3.72 -7.19 -3.45
CA SER A 300 -5.10 -7.71 -3.56
C SER A 300 -6.04 -7.14 -2.49
N GLY A 301 -5.49 -6.52 -1.44
CA GLY A 301 -6.23 -6.12 -0.26
C GLY A 301 -6.26 -7.17 0.84
N THR A 302 -5.30 -8.09 0.87
CA THR A 302 -5.13 -9.07 1.94
C THR A 302 -4.08 -8.58 2.93
N VAL A 303 -4.41 -8.56 4.22
CA VAL A 303 -3.45 -8.33 5.32
C VAL A 303 -3.04 -9.69 5.88
N HIS A 304 -1.75 -9.98 5.86
CA HIS A 304 -1.16 -11.24 6.32
C HIS A 304 -0.45 -11.05 7.66
N ALA A 305 -0.50 -12.08 8.51
CA ALA A 305 0.38 -12.23 9.66
C ALA A 305 1.23 -13.49 9.50
N ILE A 306 2.54 -13.32 9.68
CA ILE A 306 3.57 -14.31 9.40
C ILE A 306 4.37 -14.54 10.69
N GLY A 307 4.61 -15.79 11.06
CA GLY A 307 5.41 -16.13 12.24
C GLY A 307 6.92 -16.10 11.95
N LYS A 308 7.71 -16.22 13.02
CA LYS A 308 9.19 -16.13 12.98
C LYS A 308 9.88 -17.08 11.98
N ALA A 309 9.27 -18.21 11.67
CA ALA A 309 9.78 -19.21 10.72
C ALA A 309 9.04 -19.14 9.35
N GLY A 310 8.50 -17.97 9.00
CA GLY A 310 7.79 -17.76 7.74
C GLY A 310 6.41 -18.40 7.66
N GLN A 311 5.89 -18.95 8.77
CA GLN A 311 4.62 -19.68 8.76
C GLN A 311 3.40 -18.74 8.80
N GLY A 312 2.37 -19.03 7.99
CA GLY A 312 1.11 -18.29 8.01
C GLY A 312 0.39 -18.39 9.35
N LEU A 313 0.21 -17.26 10.04
CA LEU A 313 -0.59 -17.19 11.27
C LEU A 313 -2.06 -16.94 10.92
N TRP A 314 -2.37 -15.78 10.33
CA TRP A 314 -3.72 -15.43 9.88
C TRP A 314 -3.69 -14.54 8.63
N GLN A 315 -4.82 -14.40 7.96
CA GLN A 315 -5.02 -13.46 6.86
C GLN A 315 -6.41 -12.80 6.93
N ILE A 316 -6.52 -11.52 6.56
CA ILE A 316 -7.77 -10.77 6.46
C ILE A 316 -7.91 -10.25 5.04
N ARG A 317 -8.96 -10.66 4.32
CA ARG A 317 -9.28 -10.14 2.98
C ARG A 317 -10.29 -9.01 3.11
N THR A 318 -9.95 -7.84 2.59
CA THR A 318 -10.77 -6.62 2.71
C THR A 318 -11.65 -6.36 1.48
N GLY A 319 -11.31 -6.96 0.33
CA GLY A 319 -11.97 -6.69 -0.96
C GLY A 319 -11.60 -5.35 -1.61
N LYS A 320 -10.68 -4.58 -1.02
CA LYS A 320 -10.14 -3.33 -1.57
C LYS A 320 -8.60 -3.35 -1.54
N LYS A 321 -7.95 -2.94 -2.63
CA LYS A 321 -6.48 -2.82 -2.73
C LYS A 321 -5.87 -2.14 -1.50
N ILE A 322 -4.69 -2.61 -1.06
CA ILE A 322 -3.81 -1.91 -0.10
C ILE A 322 -2.44 -1.76 -0.77
N ASP A 323 -1.91 -0.54 -0.87
CA ASP A 323 -0.56 -0.24 -1.40
C ASP A 323 0.34 0.54 -0.42
N LEU A 324 -0.12 0.72 0.81
CA LEU A 324 0.61 1.35 1.90
C LEU A 324 1.04 0.30 2.93
N GLY A 325 2.07 0.61 3.72
CA GLY A 325 2.45 -0.23 4.86
C GLY A 325 1.43 -0.14 6.00
N VAL A 326 1.53 -1.06 6.96
CA VAL A 326 0.77 -0.99 8.22
C VAL A 326 1.52 -0.20 9.29
N SER A 327 0.78 0.38 10.23
CA SER A 327 1.34 1.13 11.36
C SER A 327 0.76 0.58 12.66
N VAL A 328 1.54 0.58 13.76
CA VAL A 328 1.18 -0.15 14.99
C VAL A 328 1.38 0.75 16.22
N SER A 329 0.42 0.78 17.15
CA SER A 329 0.57 1.52 18.42
C SER A 329 1.29 0.72 19.51
N ASP A 330 1.87 1.41 20.48
CA ASP A 330 2.38 0.81 21.74
C ASP A 330 1.27 0.09 22.55
N GLN A 331 0.00 0.39 22.27
CA GLN A 331 -1.18 -0.23 22.86
C GLN A 331 -1.64 -1.51 22.12
N GLY A 332 -0.92 -1.93 21.08
CA GLY A 332 -1.28 -3.11 20.30
C GLY A 332 -2.54 -2.94 19.46
N SER A 333 -2.66 -1.81 18.77
CA SER A 333 -3.60 -1.65 17.66
C SER A 333 -2.85 -1.52 16.34
N VAL A 334 -3.28 -2.27 15.33
CA VAL A 334 -2.70 -2.25 13.98
C VAL A 334 -3.65 -1.48 13.06
N TYR A 335 -3.10 -0.51 12.34
CA TYR A 335 -3.81 0.39 11.43
C TYR A 335 -3.39 0.10 10.00
N PHE A 336 -4.36 0.00 9.08
CA PHE A 336 -4.09 -0.11 7.66
C PHE A 336 -5.14 0.62 6.81
N VAL A 337 -4.73 1.08 5.63
CA VAL A 337 -5.55 1.89 4.73
C VAL A 337 -5.93 1.10 3.49
N THR A 338 -7.22 0.96 3.25
CA THR A 338 -7.77 0.40 2.01
C THR A 338 -8.08 1.50 1.00
N ASP A 339 -7.92 1.20 -0.29
CA ASP A 339 -8.21 2.10 -1.42
C ASP A 339 -9.62 2.75 -1.32
N GLY A 340 -9.76 3.96 -1.85
CA GLY A 340 -10.87 4.88 -1.57
C GLY A 340 -10.77 5.61 -0.22
N GLY A 341 -9.85 5.20 0.67
CA GLY A 341 -9.50 5.93 1.89
C GLY A 341 -10.14 5.43 3.18
N GLY A 342 -10.43 4.12 3.24
CA GLY A 342 -10.96 3.45 4.42
C GLY A 342 -9.86 3.14 5.43
N LEU A 343 -9.93 3.74 6.62
CA LEU A 343 -9.11 3.39 7.77
C LEU A 343 -9.69 2.12 8.43
N ASN A 344 -8.86 1.10 8.59
CA ASN A 344 -9.19 -0.15 9.26
C ASN A 344 -8.32 -0.30 10.51
N ILE A 345 -8.91 -0.76 11.61
CA ILE A 345 -8.23 -0.90 12.90
C ILE A 345 -8.43 -2.32 13.46
N LEU A 346 -7.33 -3.05 13.67
CA LEU A 346 -7.29 -4.29 14.45
C LEU A 346 -6.89 -3.93 15.88
N GLN A 347 -7.79 -4.09 16.84
CA GLN A 347 -7.50 -3.86 18.27
C GLN A 347 -7.05 -5.15 18.96
N LYS A 348 -6.47 -5.04 20.17
CA LYS A 348 -6.02 -6.17 21.01
C LYS A 348 -5.01 -7.09 20.32
N GLN A 349 -4.20 -6.52 19.44
CA GLN A 349 -3.02 -7.15 18.89
C GLN A 349 -1.84 -6.96 19.86
N ARG A 350 -0.65 -7.40 19.47
CA ARG A 350 0.59 -7.06 20.19
C ARG A 350 1.03 -5.63 19.86
N PRO A 351 1.73 -4.93 20.76
CA PRO A 351 2.48 -3.71 20.44
C PRO A 351 3.52 -3.95 19.33
N LEU A 352 4.07 -2.88 18.75
CA LEU A 352 5.20 -2.98 17.82
C LEU A 352 6.42 -3.63 18.51
N ALA A 353 7.17 -4.46 17.81
CA ALA A 353 8.47 -4.93 18.26
C ALA A 353 9.40 -3.75 18.58
N VAL A 354 10.24 -3.91 19.62
CA VAL A 354 11.46 -3.10 19.73
C VAL A 354 12.54 -3.81 18.92
N ALA A 355 12.37 -3.76 17.62
CA ALA A 355 13.48 -3.95 16.70
C ALA A 355 14.42 -2.74 16.81
N PRO A 356 15.73 -2.91 16.55
CA PRO A 356 16.64 -1.78 16.56
C PRO A 356 16.32 -0.75 15.45
N TRP A 357 15.70 -1.19 14.34
CA TRP A 357 15.39 -0.34 13.17
C TRP A 357 14.12 -0.76 12.42
N PRO A 358 12.92 -0.42 12.92
CA PRO A 358 11.74 -0.36 12.08
C PRO A 358 11.87 0.82 11.10
N THR A 359 11.35 0.70 9.88
CA THR A 359 11.09 1.89 9.06
C THR A 359 10.10 2.81 9.79
N PHE A 360 10.31 4.12 9.74
CA PHE A 360 9.49 5.13 10.43
C PHE A 360 7.97 4.99 10.20
N HIS A 361 7.54 4.45 9.04
CA HIS A 361 6.15 4.09 8.74
C HIS A 361 5.47 3.21 9.81
N ALA A 362 6.23 2.36 10.49
CA ALA A 362 5.74 1.40 11.47
C ALA A 362 5.77 1.94 12.91
N THR A 363 6.49 3.04 13.20
CA THR A 363 6.80 3.45 14.58
C THR A 363 5.74 4.34 15.21
N PRO A 364 5.37 4.13 16.50
CA PRO A 364 4.56 5.05 17.32
C PRO A 364 5.14 6.45 17.53
N THR A 365 6.27 6.79 16.91
CA THR A 365 6.97 8.07 17.06
C THR A 365 7.28 8.75 15.73
N ALA A 366 7.14 8.05 14.59
CA ALA A 366 7.58 8.48 13.25
C ALA A 366 9.00 9.08 13.19
N TRP A 367 9.88 8.76 14.14
CA TRP A 367 11.27 9.22 14.10
C TRP A 367 11.99 8.55 12.93
N GLY A 368 12.30 9.33 11.89
CA GLY A 368 13.09 8.92 10.72
C GLY A 368 14.58 8.67 11.01
N ARG A 369 14.91 8.26 12.24
CA ARG A 369 16.28 8.07 12.71
C ARG A 369 16.51 6.76 13.45
N ALA A 370 17.78 6.40 13.54
CA ALA A 370 18.33 5.47 14.51
C ALA A 370 17.83 5.71 15.93
N HIS A 371 17.62 4.62 16.66
CA HIS A 371 17.69 4.62 18.12
C HIS A 371 19.05 4.08 18.57
N SER A 372 19.60 4.67 19.63
CA SER A 372 20.75 4.14 20.35
C SER A 372 20.34 2.93 21.20
N GLU A 373 21.32 2.10 21.59
CA GLU A 373 21.05 0.89 22.37
C GLU A 373 20.31 1.18 23.70
N ALA A 374 20.66 2.26 24.39
CA ALA A 374 19.99 2.67 25.62
C ALA A 374 18.51 3.08 25.39
N GLU A 375 18.21 3.77 24.29
CA GLU A 375 16.83 4.10 23.90
C GLU A 375 16.02 2.82 23.60
N LEU A 376 16.64 1.84 22.94
CA LEU A 376 16.02 0.54 22.64
C LEU A 376 15.78 -0.29 23.90
N GLN A 377 16.74 -0.35 24.82
CA GLN A 377 16.58 -1.07 26.11
C GLN A 377 15.43 -0.44 26.93
N ALA A 378 15.36 0.89 27.02
CA ALA A 378 14.27 1.59 27.70
C ALA A 378 12.90 1.34 27.05
N GLN A 379 12.80 1.46 25.71
CA GLN A 379 11.57 1.13 24.98
C GLN A 379 11.16 -0.34 25.18
N ALA A 380 12.12 -1.27 25.18
CA ALA A 380 11.84 -2.70 25.35
C ALA A 380 11.27 -3.00 26.73
N GLN A 381 11.77 -2.34 27.79
CA GLN A 381 11.22 -2.47 29.14
C GLN A 381 9.78 -1.94 29.22
N VAL A 382 9.51 -0.75 28.66
CA VAL A 382 8.15 -0.17 28.61
C VAL A 382 7.19 -1.05 27.80
N ARG A 383 7.58 -1.50 26.60
CA ARG A 383 6.72 -2.37 25.76
C ARG A 383 6.50 -3.75 26.35
N ARG A 384 7.45 -4.33 27.08
CA ARG A 384 7.23 -5.60 27.81
C ARG A 384 6.19 -5.43 28.91
N ALA A 385 6.23 -4.33 29.67
CA ALA A 385 5.20 -4.03 30.67
C ALA A 385 3.82 -3.81 30.03
N ALA A 386 3.75 -3.02 28.95
CA ALA A 386 2.51 -2.77 28.21
C ALA A 386 1.93 -4.06 27.57
N ALA A 387 2.77 -4.89 26.96
CA ALA A 387 2.35 -6.17 26.37
C ALA A 387 1.72 -7.10 27.42
N THR A 388 2.33 -7.22 28.62
CA THR A 388 1.74 -7.99 29.73
C THR A 388 0.34 -7.48 30.07
N ALA A 389 0.16 -6.16 30.21
CA ALA A 389 -1.14 -5.55 30.53
C ALA A 389 -2.20 -5.75 29.42
N VAL A 390 -1.83 -5.68 28.14
CA VAL A 390 -2.75 -5.92 27.01
C VAL A 390 -3.25 -7.37 26.96
N ILE A 391 -2.44 -8.34 27.40
CA ILE A 391 -2.83 -9.77 27.48
C ILE A 391 -3.66 -10.05 28.73
N SER A 392 -3.28 -9.49 29.88
CA SER A 392 -3.86 -9.83 31.18
C SER A 392 -5.08 -8.99 31.57
N ALA A 393 -5.41 -7.94 30.82
CA ALA A 393 -6.57 -7.08 31.04
C ALA A 393 -7.86 -7.90 31.24
N PRO A 394 -8.45 -7.91 32.45
CA PRO A 394 -9.70 -8.61 32.70
C PRO A 394 -10.81 -8.08 31.79
N LYS A 395 -11.78 -8.93 31.45
CA LYS A 395 -13.05 -8.46 30.88
C LYS A 395 -13.61 -7.38 31.82
N PRO A 396 -13.95 -6.17 31.33
CA PRO A 396 -14.53 -5.14 32.18
C PRO A 396 -15.73 -5.72 32.92
N ALA A 397 -15.79 -5.48 34.24
CA ALA A 397 -16.99 -5.78 35.00
C ALA A 397 -18.18 -5.07 34.34
N PRO A 398 -19.38 -5.69 34.30
CA PRO A 398 -20.57 -4.94 33.90
C PRO A 398 -20.68 -3.70 34.79
N PRO A 399 -21.05 -2.53 34.23
CA PRO A 399 -21.02 -1.29 34.98
C PRO A 399 -21.86 -1.42 36.24
N VAL A 400 -21.22 -1.28 37.40
CA VAL A 400 -21.91 -1.22 38.69
C VAL A 400 -22.94 -0.09 38.57
N ALA A 401 -24.21 -0.39 38.86
CA ALA A 401 -25.29 0.56 38.70
C ALA A 401 -25.07 1.75 39.65
N VAL A 402 -24.52 2.84 39.12
CA VAL A 402 -24.39 4.10 39.86
C VAL A 402 -25.79 4.61 40.13
N THR A 403 -26.13 4.72 41.41
CA THR A 403 -27.43 5.24 41.86
C THR A 403 -27.70 6.58 41.18
N PRO A 404 -28.88 6.79 40.55
CA PRO A 404 -29.16 8.02 39.82
C PRO A 404 -28.99 9.25 40.72
N ALA A 405 -28.32 10.28 40.20
CA ALA A 405 -28.31 11.60 40.83
C ALA A 405 -29.76 12.14 40.92
N PRO A 406 -30.11 12.94 41.95
CA PRO A 406 -31.44 13.49 42.10
C PRO A 406 -31.88 14.28 40.86
N GLN A 407 -33.08 14.02 40.36
CA GLN A 407 -33.61 14.77 39.22
C GLN A 407 -33.91 16.23 39.61
N PRO A 408 -33.74 17.20 38.69
CA PRO A 408 -34.17 18.58 38.91
C PRO A 408 -35.68 18.65 39.21
N VAL A 409 -36.05 19.41 40.23
CA VAL A 409 -37.45 19.56 40.65
C VAL A 409 -38.22 20.37 39.60
N THR A 410 -39.33 19.82 39.12
CA THR A 410 -40.21 20.49 38.16
C THR A 410 -41.01 21.63 38.81
N PRO A 411 -41.14 22.81 38.16
CA PRO A 411 -42.04 23.86 38.61
C PRO A 411 -43.51 23.40 38.61
N ARG A 412 -44.28 23.84 39.60
CA ARG A 412 -45.72 23.56 39.70
C ARG A 412 -46.52 24.37 38.65
N PRO A 413 -47.60 23.84 38.05
CA PRO A 413 -48.38 24.57 37.06
C PRO A 413 -49.10 25.80 37.62
N THR A 414 -49.21 26.85 36.80
CA THR A 414 -50.10 28.01 37.04
C THR A 414 -51.42 27.85 36.29
N THR A 415 -52.49 28.42 36.84
CA THR A 415 -53.88 28.26 36.40
C THR A 415 -54.18 28.96 35.06
N PRO A 416 -55.04 28.40 34.18
CA PRO A 416 -55.53 29.11 32.99
C PRO A 416 -56.56 30.20 33.33
N ALA A 417 -56.57 31.28 32.55
CA ALA A 417 -57.62 32.31 32.53
C ALA A 417 -58.72 31.97 31.49
N PRO A 418 -59.94 32.53 31.60
CA PRO A 418 -61.12 32.02 30.88
C PRO A 418 -61.23 32.45 29.41
N THR A 419 -62.02 31.68 28.64
CA THR A 419 -62.24 31.81 27.19
C THR A 419 -63.65 32.30 26.83
N THR A 420 -63.79 33.23 25.88
CA THR A 420 -65.00 33.49 25.06
C THR A 420 -64.68 34.51 23.94
N PRO A 421 -65.43 34.58 22.82
CA PRO A 421 -65.94 33.49 21.97
C PRO A 421 -65.55 33.69 20.48
N ALA A 422 -65.84 32.71 19.61
CA ALA A 422 -65.49 32.76 18.19
C ALA A 422 -66.61 33.34 17.27
N PRO A 423 -66.26 33.96 16.13
CA PRO A 423 -67.16 34.16 14.99
C PRO A 423 -67.23 32.92 14.06
N ARG A 424 -68.15 32.96 13.08
CA ARG A 424 -68.57 31.81 12.25
C ARG A 424 -67.66 31.48 11.05
N PRO A 425 -67.78 30.26 10.47
CA PRO A 425 -66.90 29.80 9.39
C PRO A 425 -67.23 30.42 8.03
N THR A 426 -66.20 30.54 7.18
CA THR A 426 -66.33 30.83 5.74
C THR A 426 -66.32 29.54 4.92
N VAL A 427 -67.08 29.53 3.82
CA VAL A 427 -67.27 28.37 2.93
C VAL A 427 -66.09 28.24 1.95
N PRO A 428 -65.54 27.04 1.71
CA PRO A 428 -64.54 26.83 0.65
C PRO A 428 -65.19 26.86 -0.74
N ALA A 429 -64.56 27.57 -1.67
CA ALA A 429 -64.93 27.60 -3.09
C ALA A 429 -64.64 26.24 -3.77
N PRO A 430 -65.34 25.88 -4.87
CA PRO A 430 -65.23 24.56 -5.49
C PRO A 430 -63.85 24.30 -6.12
N VAL A 431 -63.42 23.03 -6.05
CA VAL A 431 -62.15 22.56 -6.64
C VAL A 431 -62.32 22.30 -8.14
N THR A 432 -61.55 22.99 -8.97
CA THR A 432 -61.45 22.73 -10.41
C THR A 432 -60.78 21.37 -10.67
N PRO A 433 -61.30 20.51 -11.57
CA PRO A 433 -60.68 19.22 -11.87
C PRO A 433 -59.32 19.39 -12.56
N ALA A 434 -58.39 18.48 -12.26
CA ALA A 434 -57.08 18.43 -12.93
C ALA A 434 -57.22 17.94 -14.39
N PRO A 435 -56.36 18.42 -15.32
CA PRO A 435 -56.37 17.95 -16.70
C PRO A 435 -55.92 16.48 -16.80
N ALA A 436 -56.48 15.75 -17.77
CA ALA A 436 -56.28 14.32 -17.93
C ALA A 436 -54.88 13.94 -18.44
N THR A 437 -54.43 12.74 -18.06
CA THR A 437 -53.22 12.08 -18.56
C THR A 437 -53.27 11.93 -20.09
N PRO A 438 -52.21 12.30 -20.84
CA PRO A 438 -52.13 12.01 -22.27
C PRO A 438 -52.01 10.50 -22.53
N ALA A 439 -52.71 10.01 -23.54
CA ALA A 439 -52.68 8.61 -23.97
C ALA A 439 -51.31 8.23 -24.60
N PRO A 440 -50.90 6.95 -24.56
CA PRO A 440 -49.65 6.51 -25.18
C PRO A 440 -49.71 6.68 -26.71
N VAL A 441 -48.69 7.31 -27.28
CA VAL A 441 -48.58 7.56 -28.72
C VAL A 441 -48.04 6.31 -29.42
N THR A 442 -48.79 5.80 -30.40
CA THR A 442 -48.35 4.67 -31.25
C THR A 442 -47.15 5.08 -32.11
N PRO A 443 -46.03 4.32 -32.10
CA PRO A 443 -44.90 4.62 -32.97
C PRO A 443 -45.24 4.34 -34.44
N ALA A 444 -44.71 5.18 -35.35
CA ALA A 444 -44.87 5.00 -36.79
C ALA A 444 -44.08 3.77 -37.32
N PRO A 445 -44.45 3.21 -38.49
CA PRO A 445 -43.75 2.07 -39.06
C PRO A 445 -42.29 2.41 -39.40
N VAL A 446 -41.34 1.73 -38.74
CA VAL A 446 -39.92 1.88 -39.03
C VAL A 446 -39.58 1.04 -40.26
N THR A 447 -39.13 1.69 -41.34
CA THR A 447 -38.60 0.99 -42.51
C THR A 447 -37.41 0.12 -42.10
N PRO A 448 -37.39 -1.19 -42.41
CA PRO A 448 -36.28 -2.04 -42.01
C PRO A 448 -34.99 -1.58 -42.69
N ALA A 449 -33.97 -1.29 -41.88
CA ALA A 449 -32.62 -1.06 -42.38
C ALA A 449 -32.13 -2.32 -43.13
N PRO A 450 -31.29 -2.17 -44.18
CA PRO A 450 -30.80 -3.32 -44.94
C PRO A 450 -30.08 -4.30 -44.00
N VAL A 451 -30.55 -5.55 -44.00
CA VAL A 451 -29.97 -6.61 -43.17
C VAL A 451 -28.60 -6.95 -43.72
N THR A 452 -27.55 -6.39 -43.10
CA THR A 452 -26.16 -6.82 -43.31
C THR A 452 -26.13 -8.34 -43.16
N PRO A 453 -25.61 -9.10 -44.15
CA PRO A 453 -25.54 -10.56 -44.04
C PRO A 453 -24.76 -10.93 -42.78
N PRO A 454 -25.19 -11.96 -42.02
CA PRO A 454 -24.55 -12.33 -40.77
C PRO A 454 -23.08 -12.66 -41.05
N GLN A 455 -22.16 -11.89 -40.45
CA GLN A 455 -20.74 -12.21 -40.52
C GLN A 455 -20.53 -13.62 -39.95
N PRO A 456 -19.71 -14.46 -40.59
CA PRO A 456 -19.41 -15.80 -40.08
C PRO A 456 -18.85 -15.68 -38.67
N ALA A 457 -19.35 -16.50 -37.75
CA ALA A 457 -19.00 -16.42 -36.33
C ALA A 457 -17.47 -16.54 -36.16
N ARG A 458 -16.83 -15.46 -35.67
CA ARG A 458 -15.38 -15.38 -35.48
C ARG A 458 -14.90 -16.58 -34.64
N THR A 459 -13.95 -17.33 -35.16
CA THR A 459 -13.40 -18.50 -34.47
C THR A 459 -12.63 -18.09 -33.21
N PRO A 460 -12.44 -18.99 -32.23
CA PRO A 460 -11.61 -18.72 -31.05
C PRO A 460 -10.21 -18.18 -31.38
N ALA A 461 -9.60 -18.65 -32.48
CA ALA A 461 -8.30 -18.16 -32.95
C ALA A 461 -8.37 -16.73 -33.53
N GLN A 462 -9.41 -16.39 -34.29
CA GLN A 462 -9.64 -15.03 -34.80
C GLN A 462 -9.89 -14.05 -33.65
N LEU A 463 -10.71 -14.44 -32.67
CA LEU A 463 -10.95 -13.64 -31.46
C LEU A 463 -9.67 -13.44 -30.64
N ALA A 464 -8.82 -14.47 -30.51
CA ALA A 464 -7.52 -14.36 -29.84
C ALA A 464 -6.54 -13.44 -30.59
N GLN A 465 -6.59 -13.44 -31.93
CA GLN A 465 -5.80 -12.55 -32.79
C GLN A 465 -6.28 -11.09 -32.69
N ASP A 466 -7.59 -10.85 -32.73
CA ASP A 466 -8.18 -9.52 -32.55
C ASP A 466 -7.85 -8.94 -31.16
N ALA A 467 -7.98 -9.77 -30.11
CA ALA A 467 -7.62 -9.39 -28.75
C ALA A 467 -6.13 -9.04 -28.62
N ALA A 468 -5.25 -9.86 -29.20
CA ALA A 468 -3.80 -9.63 -29.19
C ALA A 468 -3.41 -8.36 -29.96
N ALA A 469 -4.03 -8.10 -31.12
CA ALA A 469 -3.77 -6.91 -31.93
C ALA A 469 -4.24 -5.61 -31.24
N ARG A 470 -5.33 -5.66 -30.47
CA ARG A 470 -5.82 -4.52 -29.67
C ARG A 470 -5.25 -4.45 -28.25
N ALA A 471 -4.35 -5.35 -27.86
CA ALA A 471 -3.78 -5.42 -26.51
C ALA A 471 -3.20 -4.08 -26.03
N ARG A 472 -3.30 -3.83 -24.73
CA ARG A 472 -2.78 -2.63 -24.05
C ARG A 472 -1.93 -3.02 -22.86
N SER A 473 -1.13 -2.08 -22.38
CA SER A 473 -0.42 -2.18 -21.10
C SER A 473 -0.62 -0.92 -20.29
N ALA A 474 -0.70 -1.08 -18.98
CA ALA A 474 -0.78 -0.01 -17.99
C ALA A 474 -0.44 -0.58 -16.61
N ASP A 475 0.18 0.22 -15.74
CA ASP A 475 0.48 -0.11 -14.34
C ASP A 475 1.22 -1.47 -14.20
N GLY A 476 2.15 -1.75 -15.14
CA GLY A 476 2.89 -3.01 -15.24
C GLY A 476 2.10 -4.24 -15.76
N GLN A 477 0.79 -4.13 -15.99
CA GLN A 477 -0.07 -5.23 -16.44
C GLN A 477 -0.37 -5.19 -17.94
N VAL A 478 -0.68 -6.35 -18.53
CA VAL A 478 -1.23 -6.49 -19.89
C VAL A 478 -2.75 -6.62 -19.81
N PHE A 479 -3.43 -5.90 -20.70
CA PHE A 479 -4.89 -5.84 -20.82
C PHE A 479 -5.34 -6.26 -22.23
N LEU A 480 -6.39 -7.07 -22.32
CA LEU A 480 -7.01 -7.52 -23.58
C LEU A 480 -8.48 -7.04 -23.66
N PRO A 481 -9.03 -6.76 -24.85
CA PRO A 481 -10.47 -6.46 -24.99
C PRO A 481 -11.32 -7.56 -24.37
N LEU A 482 -12.23 -7.18 -23.48
CA LEU A 482 -13.02 -8.11 -22.65
C LEU A 482 -13.81 -9.10 -23.51
N THR A 483 -14.51 -8.59 -24.52
CA THR A 483 -15.42 -9.38 -25.38
C THR A 483 -14.65 -10.40 -26.22
N GLU A 484 -13.63 -9.97 -26.96
CA GLU A 484 -12.80 -10.86 -27.78
C GLU A 484 -12.02 -11.86 -26.92
N ALA A 485 -11.43 -11.46 -25.80
CA ALA A 485 -10.63 -12.36 -24.99
C ALA A 485 -11.47 -13.42 -24.26
N ALA A 486 -12.65 -13.04 -23.74
CA ALA A 486 -13.59 -13.99 -23.16
C ALA A 486 -14.19 -14.92 -24.24
N GLY A 487 -14.57 -14.37 -25.40
CA GLY A 487 -15.08 -15.16 -26.54
C GLY A 487 -14.06 -16.16 -27.06
N ALA A 488 -12.79 -15.76 -27.19
CA ALA A 488 -11.68 -16.64 -27.58
C ALA A 488 -11.49 -17.82 -26.60
N LEU A 489 -11.74 -17.61 -25.31
CA LEU A 489 -11.64 -18.65 -24.28
C LEU A 489 -12.93 -19.46 -24.09
N GLY A 490 -14.01 -19.18 -24.83
CA GLY A 490 -15.32 -19.82 -24.64
C GLY A 490 -15.96 -19.44 -23.30
N VAL A 491 -15.83 -18.18 -22.89
CA VAL A 491 -16.29 -17.64 -21.61
C VAL A 491 -17.34 -16.57 -21.86
N GLY A 492 -18.50 -16.66 -21.21
CA GLY A 492 -19.54 -15.64 -21.31
C GLY A 492 -19.21 -14.40 -20.47
N VAL A 493 -19.81 -13.27 -20.81
CA VAL A 493 -19.60 -11.98 -20.13
C VAL A 493 -20.94 -11.41 -19.70
N GLN A 494 -21.06 -11.06 -18.41
CA GLN A 494 -22.25 -10.45 -17.80
C GLN A 494 -21.84 -9.26 -16.92
N ASN A 495 -22.81 -8.43 -16.53
CA ASN A 495 -22.64 -7.34 -15.53
C ASN A 495 -21.45 -6.40 -15.80
N VAL A 496 -21.22 -6.01 -17.06
CA VAL A 496 -20.09 -5.15 -17.43
C VAL A 496 -20.34 -3.71 -16.96
N THR A 497 -19.39 -3.18 -16.20
CA THR A 497 -19.30 -1.78 -15.77
C THR A 497 -17.95 -1.19 -16.20
N VAL A 498 -17.71 0.09 -15.89
CA VAL A 498 -16.43 0.76 -16.13
C VAL A 498 -15.26 0.27 -15.24
N ARG A 499 -15.52 -0.61 -14.25
CA ARG A 499 -14.51 -1.14 -13.32
C ARG A 499 -14.59 -2.65 -13.07
N THR A 500 -15.72 -3.28 -13.33
CA THR A 500 -15.95 -4.73 -13.09
C THR A 500 -16.69 -5.40 -14.25
N ALA A 501 -16.49 -6.69 -14.41
CA ALA A 501 -17.34 -7.57 -15.21
C ALA A 501 -17.50 -8.92 -14.50
N THR A 502 -18.48 -9.73 -14.90
CA THR A 502 -18.60 -11.12 -14.47
C THR A 502 -18.32 -12.04 -15.65
N LEU A 503 -17.25 -12.82 -15.55
CA LEU A 503 -16.94 -13.90 -16.48
C LEU A 503 -17.71 -15.17 -16.07
N THR A 504 -18.34 -15.83 -17.04
CA THR A 504 -19.29 -16.92 -16.77
C THR A 504 -18.83 -18.22 -17.41
N LEU A 505 -18.53 -19.23 -16.57
CA LEU A 505 -18.04 -20.54 -17.00
C LEU A 505 -19.07 -21.60 -16.59
N GLY A 506 -20.13 -21.75 -17.41
CA GLY A 506 -21.27 -22.60 -17.06
C GLY A 506 -22.03 -22.04 -15.85
N ALA A 507 -22.01 -22.78 -14.74
CA ALA A 507 -22.57 -22.33 -13.46
C ALA A 507 -21.72 -21.23 -12.80
N ASP A 508 -20.40 -21.25 -12.97
CA ASP A 508 -19.49 -20.33 -12.28
C ASP A 508 -19.72 -18.88 -12.72
N ARG A 509 -19.52 -17.97 -11.77
CA ARG A 509 -19.61 -16.51 -11.92
C ARG A 509 -18.39 -15.88 -11.28
N VAL A 510 -17.35 -15.64 -12.08
CA VAL A 510 -16.07 -15.07 -11.65
C VAL A 510 -16.12 -13.55 -11.82
N PRO A 511 -16.20 -12.75 -10.74
CA PRO A 511 -16.06 -11.31 -10.85
C PRO A 511 -14.60 -10.97 -11.19
N VAL A 512 -14.40 -10.14 -12.22
CA VAL A 512 -13.08 -9.64 -12.61
C VAL A 512 -13.08 -8.12 -12.63
N THR A 513 -11.98 -7.51 -12.17
CA THR A 513 -11.71 -6.09 -12.39
C THR A 513 -11.42 -5.86 -13.87
N VAL A 514 -11.97 -4.81 -14.45
CA VAL A 514 -11.75 -4.40 -15.85
C VAL A 514 -11.38 -2.94 -15.92
N ARG A 515 -10.71 -2.54 -17.01
CA ARG A 515 -10.26 -1.16 -17.27
C ARG A 515 -10.81 -0.69 -18.60
N THR A 516 -11.45 0.49 -18.61
CA THR A 516 -11.88 1.13 -19.85
C THR A 516 -10.69 1.85 -20.49
N PHE A 517 -10.43 1.60 -21.78
CA PHE A 517 -9.51 2.39 -22.59
C PHE A 517 -10.32 3.03 -23.73
N GLY A 518 -10.45 4.36 -23.71
CA GLY A 518 -11.34 5.08 -24.63
C GLY A 518 -12.81 4.74 -24.38
N ARG A 519 -13.43 3.99 -25.31
CA ARG A 519 -14.83 3.50 -25.20
C ARG A 519 -14.94 1.97 -25.10
N GLU A 520 -13.81 1.27 -25.03
CA GLU A 520 -13.75 -0.20 -25.03
C GLU A 520 -13.28 -0.70 -23.65
N VAL A 521 -13.83 -1.83 -23.19
CA VAL A 521 -13.56 -2.41 -21.86
C VAL A 521 -12.59 -3.56 -21.99
N PHE A 522 -11.56 -3.58 -21.13
CA PHE A 522 -10.46 -4.54 -21.18
C PHE A 522 -10.31 -5.31 -19.86
N VAL A 523 -9.98 -6.59 -19.97
CA VAL A 523 -9.69 -7.50 -18.84
C VAL A 523 -8.18 -7.69 -18.68
N PRO A 524 -7.64 -7.75 -17.44
CA PRO A 524 -6.24 -8.12 -17.20
C PRO A 524 -5.94 -9.53 -17.73
N LEU A 525 -4.79 -9.70 -18.38
CA LEU A 525 -4.31 -10.99 -18.89
C LEU A 525 -4.20 -12.05 -17.78
N ALA A 526 -3.82 -11.63 -16.56
CA ALA A 526 -3.74 -12.49 -15.39
C ALA A 526 -5.11 -13.06 -14.98
N ALA A 527 -6.15 -12.21 -14.93
CA ALA A 527 -7.51 -12.60 -14.56
C ALA A 527 -8.16 -13.61 -15.53
N LEU A 528 -7.60 -13.79 -16.73
CA LEU A 528 -7.96 -14.87 -17.66
C LEU A 528 -7.22 -16.18 -17.37
N GLY A 529 -6.00 -16.11 -16.83
CA GLY A 529 -5.23 -17.27 -16.38
C GLY A 529 -5.73 -17.85 -15.06
N ASP A 530 -6.25 -16.98 -14.18
CA ASP A 530 -6.83 -17.34 -12.88
C ASP A 530 -8.24 -17.96 -12.96
N LEU A 531 -8.79 -18.12 -14.18
CA LEU A 531 -10.12 -18.71 -14.40
C LEU A 531 -10.16 -20.21 -14.02
N PRO A 532 -11.23 -20.69 -13.38
CA PRO A 532 -11.40 -22.11 -13.03
C PRO A 532 -11.14 -23.06 -14.22
N GLY A 533 -10.26 -24.04 -14.00
CA GLY A 533 -9.89 -25.04 -15.00
C GLY A 533 -9.00 -24.52 -16.15
N THR A 534 -8.54 -23.27 -16.10
CA THR A 534 -7.62 -22.68 -17.09
C THR A 534 -6.17 -22.81 -16.63
N ARG A 535 -5.25 -22.94 -17.58
CA ARG A 535 -3.79 -22.84 -17.37
C ARG A 535 -3.20 -21.89 -18.41
N ALA A 536 -2.32 -20.99 -18.00
CA ALA A 536 -1.60 -20.11 -18.92
C ALA A 536 -0.13 -20.55 -19.05
N ARG A 537 0.42 -20.53 -20.28
CA ARG A 537 1.85 -20.70 -20.55
C ARG A 537 2.34 -19.63 -21.53
N LEU A 538 3.57 -19.17 -21.34
CA LEU A 538 4.24 -18.26 -22.26
C LEU A 538 4.97 -19.04 -23.36
N ASP A 539 4.90 -18.53 -24.58
CA ASP A 539 5.69 -18.96 -25.73
C ASP A 539 6.32 -17.73 -26.41
N ARG A 540 7.30 -17.93 -27.31
CA ARG A 540 8.00 -16.84 -27.99
C ARG A 540 7.04 -16.03 -28.87
N GLY A 541 6.54 -14.93 -28.31
CA GLY A 541 5.58 -14.04 -28.98
C GLY A 541 4.11 -14.49 -28.88
N ALA A 542 3.77 -15.38 -27.94
CA ALA A 542 2.39 -15.73 -27.66
C ALA A 542 2.13 -16.01 -26.17
N VAL A 543 0.88 -15.82 -25.76
CA VAL A 543 0.33 -16.39 -24.53
C VAL A 543 -0.63 -17.49 -24.93
N ILE A 544 -0.51 -18.64 -24.31
CA ILE A 544 -1.31 -19.83 -24.63
C ILE A 544 -2.12 -20.18 -23.39
N PHE A 545 -3.44 -20.22 -23.54
CA PHE A 545 -4.36 -20.66 -22.50
C PHE A 545 -4.90 -22.04 -22.86
N THR A 546 -4.81 -22.98 -21.93
CA THR A 546 -5.36 -24.34 -22.06
C THR A 546 -6.48 -24.53 -21.05
N ARG A 547 -7.68 -24.92 -21.50
CA ARG A 547 -8.88 -25.13 -20.68
C ARG A 547 -9.59 -26.38 -21.16
N GLY A 548 -9.59 -27.44 -20.34
CA GLY A 548 -10.03 -28.77 -20.78
C GLY A 548 -9.18 -29.26 -21.96
N THR A 549 -9.82 -29.61 -23.08
CA THR A 549 -9.16 -29.99 -24.34
C THR A 549 -8.90 -28.80 -25.28
N GLN A 550 -9.38 -27.60 -24.97
CA GLN A 550 -9.21 -26.42 -25.81
C GLN A 550 -7.90 -25.70 -25.47
N GLU A 551 -7.03 -25.52 -26.46
CA GLU A 551 -5.86 -24.63 -26.37
C GLU A 551 -6.03 -23.41 -27.29
N VAL A 552 -5.81 -22.21 -26.75
CA VAL A 552 -6.04 -20.93 -27.42
C VAL A 552 -4.76 -20.10 -27.39
N ARG A 553 -4.17 -19.86 -28.57
CA ARG A 553 -2.95 -19.08 -28.75
C ARG A 553 -3.30 -17.62 -29.05
N PHE A 554 -3.01 -16.72 -28.12
CA PHE A 554 -3.04 -15.28 -28.33
C PHE A 554 -1.66 -14.82 -28.83
N PRO A 555 -1.52 -14.32 -30.08
CA PRO A 555 -0.23 -13.94 -30.66
C PRO A 555 0.28 -12.58 -30.14
N LEU A 556 0.46 -12.46 -28.82
CA LEU A 556 0.96 -11.27 -28.14
C LEU A 556 2.32 -11.53 -27.49
N SER A 557 3.22 -10.55 -27.57
CA SER A 557 4.52 -10.59 -26.90
C SER A 557 4.47 -9.74 -25.62
N VAL A 558 4.35 -10.40 -24.47
CA VAL A 558 4.31 -9.72 -23.15
C VAL A 558 5.52 -8.80 -22.96
N ALA A 559 6.72 -9.26 -23.34
CA ALA A 559 7.97 -8.49 -23.26
C ALA A 559 8.08 -7.30 -24.24
N LYS A 560 7.16 -7.17 -25.22
CA LYS A 560 7.02 -5.95 -26.06
C LYS A 560 5.95 -5.00 -25.52
N LEU A 561 4.87 -5.55 -24.95
CA LEU A 561 3.77 -4.75 -24.38
C LEU A 561 4.14 -4.17 -23.02
N VAL A 562 4.87 -4.92 -22.20
CA VAL A 562 5.54 -4.45 -20.97
C VAL A 562 7.05 -4.48 -21.25
N PRO A 563 7.60 -3.44 -21.91
CA PRO A 563 9.00 -3.41 -22.31
C PRO A 563 9.91 -3.35 -21.07
N LEU A 564 10.91 -4.24 -21.02
CA LEU A 564 11.89 -4.34 -19.93
C LEU A 564 12.97 -3.23 -19.99
N GLN A 565 12.57 -1.97 -20.19
CA GLN A 565 13.47 -0.80 -20.20
C GLN A 565 12.84 0.48 -19.63
N GLY A 566 13.21 0.80 -18.39
CA GLY A 566 13.87 2.07 -18.07
C GLY A 566 13.17 3.41 -18.35
N LYS A 567 11.84 3.46 -18.53
CA LYS A 567 11.09 4.74 -18.57
C LYS A 567 10.40 4.99 -17.22
N PRO A 568 10.57 6.18 -16.61
CA PRO A 568 9.85 6.55 -15.40
C PRO A 568 8.34 6.68 -15.70
N GLU A 569 7.51 6.35 -14.71
CA GLU A 569 6.04 6.25 -14.88
C GLU A 569 5.32 7.61 -14.87
N PHE A 570 6.07 8.73 -14.87
CA PHE A 570 5.57 10.10 -14.86
C PHE A 570 6.14 10.93 -16.01
N LEU A 571 5.27 11.56 -16.80
CA LEU A 571 5.62 12.47 -17.89
C LEU A 571 5.56 13.93 -17.42
N GLY A 572 6.57 14.35 -16.64
CA GLY A 572 6.88 15.77 -16.47
C GLY A 572 7.53 16.33 -17.76
N PRO A 573 7.33 17.62 -18.09
CA PRO A 573 7.90 18.22 -19.29
C PRO A 573 9.42 18.42 -19.16
N LEU A 574 10.20 17.45 -19.65
CA LEU A 574 11.65 17.58 -19.84
C LEU A 574 11.94 18.67 -20.90
N GLN A 575 12.15 19.92 -20.46
CA GLN A 575 12.74 20.94 -21.31
C GLN A 575 14.18 20.55 -21.68
N LYS A 576 14.53 20.73 -22.96
CA LYS A 576 15.87 20.47 -23.49
C LYS A 576 16.72 21.74 -23.43
N SER A 577 17.82 21.68 -22.68
CA SER A 577 19.03 22.47 -22.91
C SER A 577 20.19 21.80 -22.17
#